data_AF-A0A0W7TGL4-F1
#
_entry.id   AF-A0A0W7TGL4-F1
#
_cell.length_a   1.000
_cell.length_b   1.000
_cell.length_c   1.000
_cell.angle_alpha   90.00
_cell.angle_beta   90.00
_cell.angle_gamma   90.00
#
_symmetry.space_group_name_H-M   'P 1'
#
loop_
_entity.id
_entity.type
_entity.pdbx_description
1 polymer ?
#
loop_
_entity_poly.entity_id
_entity_poly.type
_entity_poly.pdbx_seq_one_letter_code
_entity_poly.pdbx_strand_id
1 'polypeptide(L)' 'MTLGPTAFILEFLKTHSGVTSRQICDAYSEHLGHRCNHASMTTRLKMLSMQQRIVRGGMPGRYIYSGVKE' A
#
# COMPACT_ATOMS: atom_id res chain seq x y z
N MET A 1 0.56 15.04 -11.78
CA MET A 1 -0.72 14.42 -11.37
C MET A 1 -0.47 13.59 -10.12
N THR A 2 -1.07 13.96 -9.00
CA THR A 2 -0.90 13.21 -7.74
C THR A 2 -1.79 11.97 -7.79
N LEU A 3 -1.19 10.78 -7.86
CA LEU A 3 -1.93 9.53 -7.73
C LEU A 3 -2.70 9.50 -6.40
N GLY A 4 -3.96 9.11 -6.46
CA GLY A 4 -4.74 8.83 -5.25
C GLY A 4 -4.12 7.65 -4.48
N PRO A 5 -4.43 7.51 -3.18
CA PRO A 5 -3.75 6.57 -2.29
C PRO A 5 -3.87 5.12 -2.76
N THR A 6 -5.03 4.71 -3.30
CA THR A 6 -5.22 3.34 -3.82
C THR A 6 -4.32 3.05 -5.02
N ALA A 7 -4.27 3.97 -5.99
CA ALA A 7 -3.44 3.80 -7.18
C ALA A 7 -1.95 3.80 -6.81
N PHE A 8 -1.54 4.69 -5.91
CA PHE A 8 -0.17 4.72 -5.39
C PHE A 8 0.22 3.40 -4.73
N ILE A 9 -0.61 2.86 -3.82
CA ILE A 9 -0.31 1.60 -3.12
C ILE A 9 -0.09 0.46 -4.13
N LEU A 10 -0.93 0.36 -5.16
CA LEU A 10 -0.85 -0.73 -6.13
C LEU A 10 0.39 -0.59 -7.01
N GLU A 11 0.68 0.60 -7.52
CA GLU A 11 1.90 0.86 -8.30
C GLU A 11 3.16 0.62 -7.45
N PHE A 12 3.16 1.11 -6.21
CA PHE A 12 4.27 0.91 -5.29
C PHE A 12 4.49 -0.57 -4.96
N LEU A 13 3.42 -1.36 -4.79
CA LEU A 13 3.52 -2.79 -4.52
C LEU A 13 3.87 -3.63 -5.76
N LYS A 14 3.65 -3.11 -6.98
CA LYS A 14 4.13 -3.74 -8.22
C LYS A 14 5.64 -3.59 -8.37
N THR A 15 6.22 -2.47 -7.95
CA THR A 15 7.67 -2.23 -8.02
C THR A 15 8.41 -2.70 -6.77
N HIS A 16 7.77 -2.66 -5.60
CA HIS A 16 8.34 -3.05 -4.31
C HIS A 16 7.48 -4.12 -3.63
N SER A 17 7.93 -5.36 -3.68
CA SER A 17 7.28 -6.48 -2.97
C SER A 17 7.81 -6.62 -1.54
N GLY A 18 6.93 -7.02 -0.61
CA GLY A 18 7.34 -7.36 0.76
C GLY A 18 7.55 -6.16 1.68
N VAL A 19 6.88 -5.04 1.41
CA VAL A 19 7.00 -3.79 2.17
C VAL A 19 5.95 -3.69 3.28
N THR A 20 6.27 -2.98 4.35
CA THR A 20 5.35 -2.77 5.48
C THR A 20 4.42 -1.57 5.25
N SER A 21 3.31 -1.50 5.99
CA SER A 21 2.40 -0.33 5.94
C SER A 21 3.11 0.99 6.22
N ARG A 22 4.15 0.97 7.08
CA ARG A 22 4.97 2.12 7.40
C ARG A 22 5.75 2.61 6.18
N GLN A 23 6.46 1.71 5.49
CA GLN A 23 7.22 2.05 4.29
C GLN A 23 6.32 2.59 3.17
N ILE A 24 5.12 2.03 3.00
CA ILE A 24 4.13 2.52 2.05
C ILE A 24 3.69 3.94 2.42
N CYS A 25 3.45 4.21 3.72
CA CYS A 25 3.01 5.52 4.21
C CYS A 25 4.12 6.57 4.13
N ASP A 26 5.37 6.20 4.40
CA ASP A 26 6.53 7.09 4.23
C ASP A 26 6.71 7.47 2.76
N ALA A 27 6.73 6.50 1.84
CA ALA A 27 6.81 6.76 0.40
C ALA A 27 5.63 7.60 -0.12
N TYR A 28 4.42 7.36 0.41
CA TYR A 28 3.25 8.17 0.05
C TYR A 28 3.36 9.59 0.59
N SER A 29 4.00 9.80 1.75
CA SER A 29 4.24 11.14 2.29
C SER A 29 5.21 11.93 1.41
N GLU A 30 6.26 11.28 0.93
CA GLU A 30 7.21 11.87 -0.02
C GLU A 30 6.51 12.24 -1.34
N HIS A 31 5.65 11.36 -1.86
CA HIS A 31 4.88 11.62 -3.07
C HIS A 31 3.87 12.77 -2.92
N LEU A 32 3.29 12.94 -1.73
CA LEU A 32 2.29 13.97 -1.44
C LEU A 32 2.88 15.31 -0.97
N GLY A 33 4.15 15.34 -0.53
CA GLY A 33 4.75 16.50 0.13
C GLY A 33 4.19 16.79 1.53
N HIS A 34 3.41 15.88 2.13
CA HIS A 34 2.89 16.01 3.50
C HIS A 34 2.71 14.65 4.17
N ARG A 35 2.62 14.63 5.51
CA ARG A 35 2.54 13.37 6.27
C ARG A 35 1.31 12.55 5.93
N CYS A 36 1.54 11.30 5.52
CA CYS A 36 0.53 10.28 5.38
C CYS A 36 -0.11 9.96 6.74
N ASN A 37 -1.44 9.81 6.75
CA ASN A 37 -2.16 9.29 7.90
C ASN A 37 -2.02 7.75 7.95
N HIS A 38 -1.20 7.26 8.87
CA HIS A 38 -0.92 5.83 9.00
C HIS A 38 -2.18 4.99 9.32
N ALA A 39 -3.14 5.53 10.07
CA ALA A 39 -4.39 4.83 10.36
C ALA A 39 -5.24 4.67 9.10
N SER A 40 -5.43 5.76 8.34
CA SER A 40 -6.15 5.72 7.05
C SER A 40 -5.45 4.79 6.06
N MET A 41 -4.12 4.82 5.99
CA MET A 41 -3.32 3.94 5.13
C MET A 41 -3.51 2.46 5.50
N THR A 42 -3.45 2.14 6.79
CA THR A 42 -3.64 0.76 7.28
C THR A 42 -5.04 0.24 6.96
N THR A 43 -6.08 1.06 7.16
CA THR A 43 -7.45 0.71 6.77
C THR A 43 -7.56 0.44 5.27
N ARG A 44 -6.89 1.24 4.45
CA ARG A 44 -6.90 1.08 2.99
C ARG A 44 -6.21 -0.21 2.54
N LEU A 45 -5.06 -0.53 3.14
CA LEU A 45 -4.34 -1.79 2.90
C LEU A 45 -5.19 -3.00 3.29
N LYS A 46 -5.92 -2.93 4.41
CA LYS A 46 -6.86 -3.98 4.82
C LYS A 46 -7.98 -4.15 3.79
N MET A 47 -8.58 -3.05 3.32
CA MET A 47 -9.62 -3.09 2.29
C MET A 47 -9.10 -3.70 0.98
N LEU A 48 -7.93 -3.28 0.50
CA LEU A 48 -7.29 -3.84 -0.70
C LEU A 48 -6.98 -5.33 -0.55
N SER A 49 -6.62 -5.76 0.66
CA SER A 49 -6.38 -7.17 0.95
C SER A 49 -7.66 -8.00 0.96
N MET A 50 -8.76 -7.45 1.51
CA MET A 50 -10.09 -8.07 1.42
C MET A 50 -10.56 -8.21 -0.03
N GLN A 51 -10.24 -7.23 -0.89
CA GLN A 51 -10.49 -7.28 -2.33
C GLN A 51 -9.54 -8.21 -3.10
N GLN A 52 -8.67 -8.96 -2.42
CA GLN A 52 -7.67 -9.85 -3.04
C GLN A 52 -6.70 -9.14 -4.00
N ARG A 53 -6.58 -7.80 -3.93
CA ARG A 53 -5.65 -7.02 -4.76
C ARG A 53 -4.23 -7.05 -4.22
N ILE A 54 -4.08 -7.21 -2.90
CA ILE A 54 -2.80 -7.33 -2.21
C ILE A 54 -2.87 -8.44 -1.15
N VAL A 55 -1.74 -9.07 -0.85
CA VAL A 55 -1.62 -10.12 0.16
C VAL A 55 -0.78 -9.59 1.31
N ARG A 56 -1.21 -9.84 2.55
CA ARG A 56 -0.43 -9.56 3.76
C ARG A 56 0.26 -10.84 4.23
N GLY A 57 1.58 -10.92 4.08
CA GLY A 57 2.41 -12.06 4.46
C GLY A 57 3.24 -11.83 5.73
N GLY A 58 3.23 -12.83 6.63
CA GLY A 58 4.12 -12.98 7.80
C GLY A 58 4.09 -11.84 8.83
N MET A 59 4.77 -12.00 9.96
CA MET A 59 5.19 -10.87 10.81
C MET A 59 6.49 -10.31 10.24
N PRO A 60 6.65 -8.97 10.11
CA PRO A 60 5.88 -7.89 10.73
C PRO A 60 4.67 -7.37 9.91
N GLY A 61 4.08 -8.16 9.02
CA GLY A 61 2.93 -7.77 8.20
C GLY A 61 3.37 -7.06 6.93
N ARG A 62 4.02 -7.81 6.05
CA ARG A 62 4.51 -7.32 4.75
C ARG A 62 3.41 -7.45 3.71
N TYR A 63 3.27 -6.47 2.84
CA TYR A 63 2.29 -6.45 1.76
C TYR A 63 2.97 -6.78 0.43
N ILE A 64 2.28 -7.57 -0.37
CA ILE A 64 2.70 -8.03 -1.69
C ILE A 64 1.53 -7.78 -2.65
N TYR A 65 1.81 -7.34 -3.87
CA TYR A 65 0.77 -7.23 -4.89
C TYR A 65 0.29 -8.62 -5.31
N SER A 66 -1.04 -8.84 -5.31
CA SER A 66 -1.64 -10.15 -5.57
C SER A 66 -1.73 -10.50 -7.06
N GLY A 67 -1.61 -9.51 -7.96
CA GLY A 67 -1.68 -9.75 -9.40
C GLY A 67 -3.05 -10.14 -9.94
N VAL A 68 -4.10 -10.18 -9.10
CA VAL A 68 -5.47 -10.42 -9.55
C VAL A 68 -5.87 -9.26 -10.46
N LYS A 69 -5.91 -9.55 -11.77
CA LYS A 69 -6.43 -8.65 -12.79
C LYS A 69 -7.94 -8.53 -12.58
N GLU A 70 -8.43 -7.30 -12.59
CA GLU A 70 -9.85 -6.98 -12.75
C GLU A 70 -10.41 -7.65 -14.01
#